data_AF-A0A4P5XAK7-F1
#
_entry.id   AF-A0A4P5XAK7-F1
#
_cell.length_a   1.000
_cell.length_b   1.000
_cell.length_c   1.000
_cell.angle_alpha   90.00
_cell.angle_beta   90.00
_cell.angle_gamma   90.00
#
_symmetry.space_group_name_H-M   'P 1'
#
loop_
_entity.id
_entity.type
_entity.pdbx_description
1 polymer ?
#
loop_
_entity_poly.entity_id
_entity_poly.type
_entity_poly.pdbx_seq_one_letter_code
_entity_poly.pdbx_strand_id
1 'polypeptide(L)'
;MNRHPPHSRPLPASLRTALLLLGIGCATGTASGQTTGVPPELLGGFTRGVQPLLLNKCAAGACHGGSAAHEPRLRRSDVHGTIDRQSTLANLDTFLSMLGPDRDPQPLVDLLSVRHPREPANRRLVMKPLTAGERMALESWVAALVDAEQPVRTVDYETTDERPAKAPAPPPRPNRFRVLLETGTPPLAPREGEPTGRTDFAPLLDGRRPGAIAVKPESGPPSPPRGTDGSPPARPDGPASPPPTSKESR
;
A
#
# COMPACT_ATOMS: atom_id res chain seq x y z
N MET A 1 -0.80 38.25 -6.60
CA MET A 1 -1.60 38.55 -5.40
C MET A 1 -0.92 37.90 -4.20
N ASN A 2 -0.06 38.66 -3.49
CA ASN A 2 0.69 38.18 -2.32
C ASN A 2 -0.18 38.32 -1.08
N ARG A 3 -0.60 37.20 -0.48
CA ARG A 3 -1.24 37.19 0.85
C ARG A 3 -0.15 36.95 1.89
N HIS A 4 0.15 37.98 2.68
CA HIS A 4 1.01 37.87 3.85
C HIS A 4 0.35 36.96 4.91
N PRO A 5 1.10 36.04 5.56
CA PRO A 5 0.59 35.30 6.70
C PRO A 5 0.41 36.23 7.92
N PRO A 6 -0.64 36.03 8.75
CA PRO A 6 -0.85 36.84 9.95
C PRO A 6 0.20 36.55 11.01
N HIS A 7 0.77 37.61 11.58
CA HIS A 7 1.67 37.58 12.72
C HIS A 7 0.97 36.95 13.94
N SER A 8 1.50 35.84 14.43
CA SER A 8 1.09 35.21 15.69
C SER A 8 1.48 36.11 16.87
N ARG A 9 0.49 36.55 17.65
CA ARG A 9 0.72 37.29 18.89
C ARG A 9 1.21 36.32 20.00
N PRO A 10 2.22 36.70 20.81
CA PRO A 10 2.64 35.90 21.95
C PRO A 10 1.57 35.90 23.05
N LEU A 11 1.24 34.72 23.58
CA LEU A 11 0.33 34.56 24.71
C LEU A 11 1.03 34.94 26.03
N PRO A 12 0.36 35.63 26.96
CA PRO A 12 0.94 36.02 28.24
C PRO A 12 1.13 34.83 29.18
N ALA A 13 2.32 34.79 29.78
CA ALA A 13 2.74 33.80 30.77
C ALA A 13 2.14 34.11 32.15
N SER A 14 0.85 33.86 32.35
CA SER A 14 0.22 33.98 33.68
C SER A 14 -1.06 33.17 33.75
N LEU A 15 -0.96 31.88 34.07
CA LEU A 15 -1.90 31.20 34.97
C LEU A 15 -1.34 29.80 35.30
N ARG A 16 -0.50 29.76 36.33
CA ARG A 16 -0.11 28.53 37.01
C ARG A 16 -1.02 28.34 38.22
N THR A 17 -1.57 27.12 38.33
CA THR A 17 -1.92 26.42 39.58
C THR A 17 -3.27 26.72 40.25
N ALA A 18 -4.24 25.82 40.02
CA ALA A 18 -5.27 25.29 40.95
C ALA A 18 -6.12 24.30 40.12
N LEU A 19 -6.60 23.14 40.54
CA LEU A 19 -6.77 22.51 41.85
C LEU A 19 -6.89 20.98 41.61
N LEU A 20 -6.39 20.22 42.57
CA LEU A 20 -6.43 18.75 42.68
C LEU A 20 -7.85 18.20 42.95
N LEU A 21 -8.05 16.95 42.51
CA LEU A 21 -8.90 15.88 43.09
C LEU A 21 -10.44 16.00 42.96
N LEU A 22 -10.99 15.26 41.99
CA LEU A 22 -12.17 14.39 42.05
C LEU A 22 -12.30 13.79 40.64
N GLY A 23 -12.12 12.50 40.39
CA GLY A 23 -12.75 11.36 41.03
C GLY A 23 -13.50 10.59 39.93
N ILE A 24 -13.59 9.28 40.10
CA ILE A 24 -14.49 8.36 39.37
C ILE A 24 -13.95 7.87 38.02
N GLY A 25 -13.25 6.74 38.12
CA GLY A 25 -13.49 5.59 37.25
C GLY A 25 -13.42 5.85 35.76
N CYS A 26 -12.21 6.07 35.23
CA CYS A 26 -11.93 5.59 33.88
C CYS A 26 -12.09 4.07 33.93
N ALA A 27 -13.32 3.60 33.67
CA ALA A 27 -13.53 2.29 33.13
C ALA A 27 -12.55 2.18 31.97
N THR A 28 -11.48 1.40 32.17
CA THR A 28 -10.76 0.78 31.07
C THR A 28 -11.76 -0.16 30.43
N GLY A 29 -12.72 0.42 29.70
CA GLY A 29 -13.35 -0.26 28.61
C GLY A 29 -12.17 -0.66 27.75
N THR A 30 -11.77 -1.92 27.88
CA THR A 30 -11.21 -2.66 26.77
C THR A 30 -12.27 -2.49 25.69
N ALA A 31 -12.16 -1.40 24.93
CA ALA A 31 -12.68 -1.31 23.59
C ALA A 31 -12.01 -2.51 22.93
N SER A 32 -12.69 -3.66 23.01
CA SER A 32 -12.43 -4.83 22.20
C SER A 32 -12.34 -4.23 20.83
N GLY A 33 -11.09 -4.06 20.36
CA GLY A 33 -10.81 -3.34 19.15
C GLY A 33 -11.70 -3.97 18.12
N GLN A 34 -12.74 -3.26 17.72
CA GLN A 34 -13.60 -3.69 16.64
C GLN A 34 -12.69 -3.57 15.44
N THR A 35 -12.00 -4.67 15.19
CA THR A 35 -10.97 -4.83 14.18
C THR A 35 -11.69 -4.75 12.85
N THR A 36 -11.97 -3.53 12.39
CA THR A 36 -12.36 -3.14 11.04
C THR A 36 -13.54 -3.89 10.39
N GLY A 37 -14.24 -4.80 11.08
CA GLY A 37 -15.21 -5.71 10.47
C GLY A 37 -14.62 -6.68 9.44
N VAL A 38 -13.31 -6.63 9.18
CA VAL A 38 -12.64 -7.40 8.12
C VAL A 38 -12.20 -8.77 8.66
N PRO A 39 -12.55 -9.88 7.98
CA PRO A 39 -12.08 -11.21 8.33
C PRO A 39 -10.54 -11.32 8.43
N PRO A 40 -10.00 -12.10 9.38
CA PRO A 40 -8.56 -12.27 9.56
C PRO A 40 -7.82 -12.72 8.29
N GLU A 41 -8.44 -13.55 7.47
CA GLU A 41 -7.91 -14.06 6.21
C GLU A 41 -7.70 -12.93 5.20
N LEU A 42 -8.69 -12.02 5.09
CA LEU A 42 -8.61 -10.85 4.23
C LEU A 42 -7.61 -9.81 4.74
N LEU A 43 -7.50 -9.63 6.05
CA LEU A 43 -6.43 -8.82 6.64
C LEU A 43 -5.04 -9.39 6.29
N GLY A 44 -4.89 -10.71 6.31
CA GLY A 44 -3.68 -11.41 5.84
C GLY A 44 -3.41 -11.17 4.36
N GLY A 45 -4.45 -11.21 3.51
CA GLY A 45 -4.36 -10.86 2.09
C GLY A 45 -3.95 -9.40 1.85
N PHE A 46 -4.50 -8.48 2.65
CA PHE A 46 -4.19 -7.06 2.58
C PHE A 46 -2.72 -6.81 2.91
N THR A 47 -2.23 -7.32 4.04
CA THR A 47 -0.86 -7.12 4.51
C THR A 47 0.20 -7.66 3.55
N ARG A 48 -0.06 -8.80 2.88
CA ARG A 48 0.91 -9.47 2.00
C ARG A 48 0.82 -9.03 0.54
N GLY A 49 -0.37 -8.65 0.06
CA GLY A 49 -0.61 -8.33 -1.36
C GLY A 49 -0.86 -6.85 -1.59
N VAL A 50 -1.94 -6.34 -1.01
CA VAL A 50 -2.46 -4.99 -1.32
C VAL A 50 -1.61 -3.88 -0.69
N GLN A 51 -1.30 -3.98 0.60
CA GLN A 51 -0.56 -2.95 1.33
C GLN A 51 0.83 -2.66 0.73
N PRO A 52 1.67 -3.67 0.40
CA PRO A 52 2.96 -3.42 -0.24
C PRO A 52 2.81 -2.76 -1.62
N LEU A 53 1.81 -3.19 -2.42
CA LEU A 53 1.51 -2.60 -3.72
C LEU A 53 1.21 -1.11 -3.58
N LEU A 54 0.31 -0.74 -2.67
CA LEU A 54 -0.07 0.66 -2.44
C LEU A 54 1.12 1.49 -1.94
N LEU A 55 1.85 1.00 -0.93
CA LEU A 55 3.01 1.70 -0.37
C LEU A 55 4.11 1.92 -1.41
N ASN A 56 4.31 0.97 -2.33
CA ASN A 56 5.29 1.04 -3.42
C ASN A 56 4.84 1.97 -4.56
N LYS A 57 3.55 1.96 -4.94
CA LYS A 57 3.04 2.89 -5.96
C LYS A 57 3.06 4.32 -5.44
N CYS A 58 2.57 4.53 -4.22
CA CYS A 58 2.69 5.82 -3.55
C CYS A 58 4.16 6.24 -3.50
N ALA A 59 5.10 5.33 -3.12
CA ALA A 59 6.57 5.52 -3.14
C ALA A 59 7.05 6.29 -4.36
N ALA A 60 6.74 5.72 -5.51
CA ALA A 60 7.25 6.16 -6.78
C ALA A 60 6.58 7.45 -7.26
N GLY A 61 5.31 7.69 -6.87
CA GLY A 61 4.54 8.86 -7.25
C GLY A 61 4.79 10.12 -6.41
N ALA A 62 5.66 10.04 -5.40
CA ALA A 62 5.91 11.13 -4.44
C ALA A 62 4.66 11.61 -3.67
N CYS A 63 3.62 10.78 -3.58
CA CYS A 63 2.36 11.14 -2.91
C CYS A 63 2.46 11.18 -1.37
N HIS A 64 3.61 10.86 -0.79
CA HIS A 64 3.78 10.61 0.65
C HIS A 64 5.17 11.11 1.04
N GLY A 65 5.23 12.06 1.97
CA GLY A 65 6.47 12.76 2.30
C GLY A 65 6.24 14.03 3.11
N GLY A 66 5.47 13.94 4.20
CA GLY A 66 5.28 15.03 5.16
C GLY A 66 3.83 15.48 5.34
N SER A 67 3.62 16.44 6.26
CA SER A 67 2.31 17.02 6.58
C SER A 67 1.62 17.72 5.40
N ALA A 68 2.37 17.99 4.32
CA ALA A 68 1.88 18.57 3.07
C ALA A 68 1.52 17.53 1.99
N ALA A 69 1.70 16.23 2.25
CA ALA A 69 1.35 15.18 1.30
C ALA A 69 -0.16 15.19 0.98
N HIS A 70 -0.47 15.00 -0.30
CA HIS A 70 -1.84 14.82 -0.78
C HIS A 70 -2.39 13.47 -0.33
N GLU A 71 -3.70 13.41 -0.09
CA GLU A 71 -4.37 12.17 0.27
C GLU A 71 -4.37 11.17 -0.91
N PRO A 72 -4.27 9.86 -0.64
CA PRO A 72 -4.27 9.19 0.67
C PRO A 72 -2.91 9.19 1.41
N ARG A 73 -2.96 9.27 2.74
CA ARG A 73 -1.77 9.22 3.61
C ARG A 73 -1.57 7.82 4.21
N LEU A 74 -0.87 6.97 3.48
CA LEU A 74 -0.47 5.66 4.01
C LEU A 74 0.75 5.77 4.93
N ARG A 75 0.65 5.17 6.11
CA ARG A 75 1.73 5.06 7.09
C ARG A 75 2.72 3.99 6.65
N ARG A 76 3.98 4.37 6.51
CA ARG A 76 5.07 3.40 6.43
C ARG A 76 5.45 3.00 7.85
N SER A 77 5.49 1.69 8.10
CA SER A 77 6.15 1.16 9.29
C SER A 77 7.63 1.51 9.23
N ASP A 78 8.27 1.59 10.40
CA ASP A 78 9.67 1.96 10.50
C ASP A 78 10.56 1.08 9.61
N VAL A 79 11.64 1.69 9.12
CA VAL A 79 12.60 1.10 8.17
C VAL A 79 13.22 -0.19 8.71
N HIS A 80 13.15 -0.44 10.02
CA HIS A 80 13.59 -1.67 10.67
C HIS A 80 12.73 -2.90 10.35
N GLY A 81 11.73 -2.78 9.47
CA GLY A 81 11.04 -3.93 8.88
C GLY A 81 10.04 -4.62 9.80
N THR A 82 9.76 -4.04 10.96
CA THR A 82 8.74 -4.54 11.87
C THR A 82 7.36 -4.12 11.36
N ILE A 83 6.51 -5.10 11.05
CA ILE A 83 5.12 -4.84 10.69
C ILE A 83 4.38 -4.47 11.98
N ASP A 84 4.05 -3.20 12.12
CA ASP A 84 3.23 -2.70 13.21
C ASP A 84 1.74 -2.89 12.90
N ARG A 85 1.05 -3.63 13.76
CA ARG A 85 -0.40 -3.91 13.63
C ARG A 85 -1.21 -2.61 13.59
N GLN A 86 -0.85 -1.60 14.40
CA GLN A 86 -1.58 -0.35 14.44
C GLN A 86 -1.47 0.41 13.12
N SER A 87 -0.28 0.43 12.52
CA SER A 87 -0.03 1.01 11.19
C SER A 87 -0.76 0.25 10.09
N THR A 88 -0.79 -1.09 10.13
CA THR A 88 -1.58 -1.89 9.18
C THR A 88 -3.07 -1.57 9.25
N LEU A 89 -3.65 -1.50 10.46
CA LEU A 89 -5.07 -1.18 10.62
C LEU A 89 -5.40 0.25 10.16
N ALA A 90 -4.53 1.22 10.46
CA ALA A 90 -4.69 2.59 9.98
C ALA A 90 -4.61 2.69 8.44
N ASN A 91 -3.72 1.90 7.82
CA ASN A 91 -3.62 1.82 6.37
C ASN A 91 -4.84 1.15 5.74
N LEU A 92 -5.37 0.11 6.37
CA LEU A 92 -6.60 -0.54 5.95
C LEU A 92 -7.78 0.43 6.01
N ASP A 93 -7.93 1.18 7.10
CA ASP A 93 -8.97 2.20 7.26
C ASP A 93 -8.88 3.30 6.18
N THR A 94 -7.67 3.80 5.93
CA THR A 94 -7.42 4.77 4.84
C THR A 94 -7.79 4.17 3.49
N PHE A 95 -7.44 2.91 3.26
CA PHE A 95 -7.75 2.20 2.01
C PHE A 95 -9.26 2.02 1.81
N LEU A 96 -9.97 1.57 2.84
CA LEU A 96 -11.42 1.42 2.82
C LEU A 96 -12.13 2.75 2.59
N SER A 97 -11.60 3.85 3.14
CA SER A 97 -12.10 5.20 2.90
C SER A 97 -11.94 5.64 1.44
N MET A 98 -10.85 5.27 0.78
CA MET A 98 -10.64 5.57 -0.65
C MET A 98 -11.59 4.82 -1.58
N LEU A 99 -11.94 3.59 -1.24
CA LEU A 99 -12.92 2.81 -2.02
C LEU A 99 -14.34 3.36 -1.88
N GLY A 100 -14.59 4.20 -0.87
CA GLY A 100 -15.90 4.72 -0.57
C GLY A 100 -16.88 3.65 -0.03
N PRO A 101 -18.17 4.02 0.12
CA PRO A 101 -19.19 3.13 0.65
C PRO A 101 -19.51 1.95 -0.28
N ASP A 102 -19.42 2.15 -1.61
CA ASP A 102 -19.76 1.13 -2.61
C ASP A 102 -18.63 0.11 -2.84
N ARG A 103 -17.49 0.31 -2.16
CA ARG A 103 -16.28 -0.51 -2.31
C ARG A 103 -15.78 -0.61 -3.76
N ASP A 104 -16.01 0.40 -4.59
CA ASP A 104 -15.61 0.39 -6.00
C ASP A 104 -14.08 0.54 -6.13
N PRO A 105 -13.36 -0.44 -6.70
CA PRO A 105 -11.93 -0.31 -6.92
C PRO A 105 -11.57 0.61 -8.09
N GLN A 106 -12.48 0.91 -9.03
CA GLN A 106 -12.12 1.63 -10.27
C GLN A 106 -11.50 3.01 -10.04
N PRO A 107 -12.04 3.89 -9.16
CA PRO A 107 -11.42 5.19 -8.91
C PRO A 107 -9.97 5.07 -8.42
N LEU A 108 -9.69 4.06 -7.60
CA LEU A 108 -8.34 3.81 -7.11
C LEU A 108 -7.45 3.20 -8.21
N VAL A 109 -7.96 2.28 -9.01
CA VAL A 109 -7.24 1.69 -10.15
C VAL A 109 -6.86 2.78 -11.15
N ASP A 110 -7.78 3.68 -11.47
CA ASP A 110 -7.55 4.81 -12.37
C ASP A 110 -6.48 5.75 -11.81
N LEU A 111 -6.59 6.11 -10.52
CA LEU A 111 -5.60 6.92 -9.82
C LEU A 111 -4.19 6.28 -9.89
N LEU A 112 -4.10 4.97 -9.68
CA LEU A 112 -2.84 4.22 -9.71
C LEU A 112 -2.34 3.89 -11.14
N SER A 113 -3.19 4.07 -12.14
CA SER A 113 -2.86 3.84 -13.55
C SER A 113 -2.34 5.10 -14.24
N VAL A 114 -2.65 6.28 -13.71
CA VAL A 114 -2.14 7.56 -14.19
C VAL A 114 -0.70 7.80 -13.67
N ARG A 115 0.16 8.38 -14.49
CA ARG A 115 1.50 8.81 -14.04
C ARG A 115 1.38 9.97 -13.05
N HIS A 116 1.91 9.77 -11.85
CA HIS A 116 2.04 10.81 -10.83
C HIS A 116 3.52 11.10 -10.52
N PRO A 117 3.88 12.38 -10.26
CA PRO A 117 3.06 13.59 -10.47
C PRO A 117 2.76 13.83 -11.96
N ARG A 118 1.63 14.49 -12.27
CA ARG A 118 1.30 14.87 -13.67
C ARG A 118 2.35 15.83 -14.26
N GLU A 119 2.94 16.66 -13.40
CA GLU A 119 4.13 17.47 -13.68
C GLU A 119 5.20 17.16 -12.64
N PRO A 120 6.09 16.19 -12.91
CA PRO A 120 7.14 15.87 -11.96
C PRO A 120 8.14 17.02 -11.91
N ALA A 121 8.27 17.68 -10.75
CA ALA A 121 9.38 18.59 -10.47
C ALA A 121 10.74 17.88 -10.63
N ASN A 122 10.76 16.54 -10.49
CA ASN A 122 11.90 15.69 -10.76
C ASN A 122 11.50 14.52 -11.68
N ARG A 123 11.94 14.54 -12.94
CA ARG A 123 11.68 13.51 -13.97
C ARG A 123 12.06 12.07 -13.55
N ARG A 124 12.80 11.89 -12.45
CA ARG A 124 13.18 10.57 -11.92
C ARG A 124 12.09 9.90 -11.08
N LEU A 125 11.10 10.65 -10.60
CA LEU A 125 9.99 10.13 -9.80
C LEU A 125 8.74 10.03 -10.67
N VAL A 126 8.71 9.01 -11.52
CA VAL A 126 7.54 8.69 -12.35
C VAL A 126 7.01 7.35 -11.90
N MET A 127 5.80 7.36 -11.32
CA MET A 127 5.09 6.13 -11.01
C MET A 127 4.80 5.35 -12.29
N LYS A 128 5.19 4.08 -12.32
CA LYS A 128 4.76 3.16 -13.38
C LYS A 128 3.30 2.77 -13.13
N PRO A 129 2.46 2.72 -14.18
CA PRO A 129 1.09 2.21 -14.09
C PRO A 129 1.04 0.82 -13.43
N LEU A 130 -0.13 0.43 -12.94
CA LEU A 130 -0.37 -0.94 -12.49
C LEU A 130 -0.14 -1.93 -13.64
N THR A 131 0.59 -3.01 -13.35
CA THR A 131 0.60 -4.17 -14.25
C THR A 131 -0.73 -4.90 -14.18
N ALA A 132 -1.04 -5.73 -15.18
CA ALA A 132 -2.28 -6.52 -15.18
C ALA A 132 -2.42 -7.42 -13.92
N GLY A 133 -1.31 -8.02 -13.46
CA GLY A 133 -1.31 -8.85 -12.25
C GLY A 133 -1.51 -8.04 -10.97
N GLU A 134 -0.89 -6.85 -10.87
CA GLU A 134 -1.10 -5.93 -9.74
C GLU A 134 -2.56 -5.45 -9.67
N ARG A 135 -3.14 -5.10 -10.82
CA ARG A 135 -4.57 -4.71 -10.93
C ARG A 135 -5.47 -5.86 -10.49
N MET A 136 -5.26 -7.06 -11.02
CA MET A 136 -6.05 -8.24 -10.68
C MET A 136 -5.97 -8.55 -9.18
N ALA A 137 -4.77 -8.49 -8.58
CA ALA A 137 -4.61 -8.75 -7.15
C ALA A 137 -5.40 -7.74 -6.27
N LEU A 138 -5.43 -6.47 -6.66
CA LEU A 138 -6.21 -5.43 -5.99
C LEU A 138 -7.71 -5.69 -6.15
N GLU A 139 -8.19 -5.85 -7.38
CA GLU A 139 -9.61 -6.04 -7.69
C GLU A 139 -10.16 -7.34 -7.06
N SER A 140 -9.39 -8.45 -7.10
CA SER A 140 -9.79 -9.71 -6.45
C SER A 140 -9.87 -9.61 -4.93
N TRP A 141 -8.97 -8.85 -4.30
CA TRP A 141 -9.04 -8.64 -2.85
C TRP A 141 -10.28 -7.81 -2.48
N VAL A 142 -10.59 -6.77 -3.24
CA VAL A 142 -11.79 -5.94 -3.01
C VAL A 142 -13.07 -6.74 -3.25
N ALA A 143 -13.13 -7.57 -4.29
CA ALA A 143 -14.26 -8.47 -4.51
C ALA A 143 -14.47 -9.41 -3.31
N ALA A 144 -13.40 -10.02 -2.81
CA ALA A 144 -13.48 -10.90 -1.63
C ALA A 144 -13.91 -10.15 -0.35
N LEU A 145 -13.52 -8.87 -0.21
CA LEU A 145 -14.02 -8.01 0.86
C LEU A 145 -15.53 -7.78 0.75
N VAL A 146 -16.01 -7.40 -0.43
CA VAL A 146 -17.45 -7.18 -0.67
C VAL A 146 -18.25 -8.44 -0.38
N ASP A 147 -17.78 -9.60 -0.84
CA ASP A 147 -18.42 -10.90 -0.57
C ASP A 147 -18.46 -11.22 0.92
N ALA A 148 -17.43 -10.83 1.69
CA ALA A 148 -17.38 -11.03 3.13
C ALA A 148 -18.22 -10.03 3.93
N GLU A 149 -18.44 -8.82 3.40
CA GLU A 149 -19.30 -7.78 3.99
C GLU A 149 -20.79 -8.05 3.74
N GLN A 150 -21.12 -8.82 2.70
CA GLN A 150 -22.50 -9.23 2.49
C GLN A 150 -22.99 -9.95 3.75
N PRO A 151 -24.14 -9.53 4.32
CA PRO A 151 -24.71 -10.22 5.45
C PRO A 151 -24.82 -11.67 5.03
N VAL A 152 -24.21 -12.58 5.81
CA VAL A 152 -24.40 -14.02 5.63
C VAL A 152 -25.90 -14.16 5.58
N ARG A 153 -26.46 -14.36 4.38
CA ARG A 153 -27.86 -14.65 4.23
C ARG A 153 -27.98 -15.90 5.08
N THR A 154 -28.60 -15.75 6.24
CA THR A 154 -29.08 -16.87 7.02
C THR A 154 -30.07 -17.49 6.06
N VAL A 155 -29.56 -18.35 5.20
CA VAL A 155 -30.36 -19.28 4.45
C VAL A 155 -31.07 -19.96 5.59
N ASP A 156 -32.37 -19.70 5.75
CA ASP A 156 -33.18 -20.42 6.70
C ASP A 156 -33.13 -21.86 6.19
N TYR A 157 -32.11 -22.60 6.65
CA TYR A 157 -32.04 -24.03 6.53
C TYR A 157 -33.14 -24.52 7.46
N GLU A 158 -34.36 -24.47 6.93
CA GLU A 158 -35.47 -25.25 7.44
C GLU A 158 -34.93 -26.66 7.58
N THR A 159 -34.90 -27.08 8.83
CA THR A 159 -34.06 -28.15 9.35
C THR A 159 -34.52 -29.47 8.76
N THR A 160 -34.02 -29.83 7.58
CA THR A 160 -33.95 -31.22 7.16
C THR A 160 -32.70 -31.79 7.84
N ASP A 161 -32.93 -32.33 9.04
CA ASP A 161 -31.98 -33.02 9.91
C ASP A 161 -31.52 -34.35 9.30
N GLU A 162 -30.99 -34.30 8.09
CA GLU A 162 -30.20 -35.39 7.50
C GLU A 162 -28.77 -34.91 7.42
N ARG A 163 -28.09 -34.89 8.56
CA ARG A 163 -26.64 -34.74 8.63
C ARG A 163 -26.04 -36.03 8.06
N PRO A 164 -25.51 -36.06 6.82
CA PRO A 164 -24.74 -37.21 6.37
C PRO A 164 -23.60 -37.39 7.37
N ALA A 165 -23.46 -38.60 7.91
CA ALA A 165 -22.42 -38.95 8.86
C ALA A 165 -21.08 -38.47 8.29
N LYS A 166 -20.56 -37.39 8.86
CA LYS A 166 -19.30 -36.77 8.43
C LYS A 166 -18.25 -37.85 8.57
N ALA A 167 -17.74 -38.34 7.44
CA ALA A 167 -16.62 -39.26 7.43
C ALA A 167 -15.53 -38.72 8.35
N PRO A 168 -14.94 -39.56 9.23
CA PRO A 168 -13.95 -39.12 10.19
C PRO A 168 -12.87 -38.33 9.46
N ALA A 169 -12.64 -37.09 9.91
CA ALA A 169 -11.62 -36.25 9.32
C ALA A 169 -10.29 -37.02 9.34
N PRO A 170 -9.54 -37.07 8.24
CA PRO A 170 -8.22 -37.66 8.25
C PRO A 170 -7.39 -36.99 9.35
N PRO A 171 -6.56 -37.75 10.08
CA PRO A 171 -5.77 -37.19 11.17
C PRO A 171 -4.94 -36.00 10.64
N PRO A 172 -4.86 -34.91 11.42
CA PRO A 172 -4.12 -33.72 11.00
C PRO A 172 -2.69 -34.10 10.65
N ARG A 173 -2.25 -33.78 9.44
CA ARG A 173 -0.87 -34.02 9.04
C ARG A 173 0.03 -33.16 9.93
N PRO A 174 1.06 -33.73 10.58
CA PRO A 174 1.95 -32.97 11.44
C PRO A 174 2.68 -31.88 10.64
N ASN A 175 2.73 -30.67 11.19
CA ASN A 175 3.40 -29.54 10.56
C ASN A 175 4.91 -29.83 10.45
N ARG A 176 5.42 -29.95 9.22
CA ARG A 176 6.81 -30.32 8.93
C ARG A 176 7.83 -29.37 9.57
N PHE A 177 7.49 -28.08 9.71
CA PHE A 177 8.33 -27.11 10.41
C PHE A 177 8.45 -27.40 11.90
N ARG A 178 7.36 -27.85 12.53
CA ARG A 178 7.38 -28.23 13.95
C ARG A 178 8.25 -29.45 14.18
N VAL A 179 8.15 -30.44 13.29
CA VAL A 179 9.03 -31.64 13.32
C VAL A 179 10.50 -31.26 13.17
N LEU A 180 10.83 -30.30 12.30
CA LEU A 180 12.20 -29.80 12.13
C LEU A 180 12.73 -29.08 13.37
N LEU A 181 11.89 -28.27 14.02
CA LEU A 181 12.26 -27.57 15.25
C LEU A 181 12.43 -28.52 16.44
N GLU A 182 11.57 -29.53 16.55
CA GLU A 182 11.58 -30.48 17.67
C GLU A 182 12.70 -31.53 17.52
N THR A 183 13.02 -31.98 16.31
CA THR A 183 14.06 -33.02 16.11
C THR A 183 15.46 -32.46 15.92
N GLY A 184 15.61 -31.15 15.65
CA GLY A 184 16.91 -30.53 15.36
C GLY A 184 17.65 -31.16 14.18
N THR A 185 17.00 -32.05 13.44
CA THR A 185 17.61 -32.83 12.37
C THR A 185 17.41 -32.05 11.09
N PRO A 186 18.47 -31.49 10.48
CA PRO A 186 18.33 -30.83 9.19
C PRO A 186 17.75 -31.82 8.19
N PRO A 187 16.88 -31.37 7.26
CA PRO A 187 16.37 -32.25 6.23
C PRO A 187 17.56 -32.84 5.50
N LEU A 188 17.60 -34.17 5.40
CA LEU A 188 18.61 -34.88 4.62
C LEU A 188 18.68 -34.22 3.24
N ALA A 189 19.89 -33.85 2.81
CA ALA A 189 20.10 -33.30 1.49
C ALA A 189 19.42 -34.22 0.45
N PRO A 190 18.81 -33.65 -0.61
CA PRO A 190 18.24 -34.45 -1.69
C PRO A 190 19.27 -35.49 -2.12
N ARG A 191 18.87 -36.77 -2.14
CA ARG A 191 19.78 -37.84 -2.59
C ARG A 191 20.16 -37.54 -4.03
N GLU A 192 21.47 -37.51 -4.30
CA GLU A 192 21.98 -37.36 -5.66
C GLU A 192 21.39 -38.48 -6.53
N GLY A 193 20.51 -38.11 -7.47
CA GLY A 193 19.81 -39.04 -8.36
C GLY A 193 18.30 -39.16 -8.15
N GLU A 194 17.72 -38.54 -7.12
CA GLU A 194 16.26 -38.35 -7.11
C GLU A 194 15.95 -37.35 -8.23
N PRO A 195 15.17 -37.71 -9.27
CA PRO A 195 14.82 -36.78 -10.32
C PRO A 195 14.02 -35.68 -9.64
N THR A 196 14.68 -34.55 -9.37
CA THR A 196 14.01 -33.30 -9.00
C THR A 196 12.88 -33.20 -9.98
N GLY A 197 11.65 -33.38 -9.49
CA GLY A 197 10.44 -33.22 -10.27
C GLY A 197 10.50 -31.80 -10.76
N ARG A 198 11.12 -31.64 -11.93
CA ARG A 198 11.10 -30.44 -12.73
C ARG A 198 9.62 -30.29 -12.93
N THR A 199 9.04 -29.40 -12.14
CA THR A 199 7.74 -28.86 -12.45
C THR A 199 7.99 -28.18 -13.79
N ASP A 200 7.80 -28.95 -14.85
CA ASP A 200 7.50 -28.44 -16.17
C ASP A 200 6.16 -27.72 -16.00
N PHE A 201 6.23 -26.55 -15.35
CA PHE A 201 5.36 -25.44 -15.65
C PHE A 201 5.73 -25.07 -17.08
N ALA A 202 5.20 -25.87 -18.02
CA ALA A 202 4.95 -25.41 -19.36
C ALA A 202 4.19 -24.09 -19.19
N PRO A 203 4.71 -22.96 -19.71
CA PRO A 203 3.90 -21.76 -19.80
C PRO A 203 2.79 -22.08 -20.80
N LEU A 204 1.60 -22.43 -20.29
CA LEU A 204 0.36 -22.43 -21.05
C LEU A 204 -0.05 -20.97 -21.28
N LEU A 205 0.78 -20.27 -22.04
CA LEU A 205 0.47 -19.03 -22.72
C LEU A 205 0.87 -19.23 -24.18
N ASP A 206 0.17 -20.15 -24.83
CA ASP A 206 0.05 -20.16 -26.29
C ASP A 206 -0.87 -18.99 -26.70
N GLY A 207 -0.32 -17.79 -26.53
CA GLY A 207 -0.82 -16.56 -27.11
C GLY A 207 -0.17 -16.38 -28.47
N ARG A 208 -0.65 -17.16 -29.44
CA ARG A 208 -0.55 -16.96 -30.88
C ARG A 208 -0.36 -15.48 -31.26
N ARG A 209 0.90 -15.07 -31.51
CA ARG A 209 1.21 -13.84 -32.25
C ARG A 209 1.28 -14.18 -33.74
N PRO A 210 0.38 -13.68 -34.59
CA PRO A 210 0.62 -13.71 -36.03
C PRO A 210 1.66 -12.66 -36.40
N GLY A 211 2.72 -13.08 -37.08
CA GLY A 211 3.52 -12.23 -37.97
C GLY A 211 4.62 -11.38 -37.31
N ALA A 212 5.75 -11.99 -36.98
CA ALA A 212 7.02 -11.26 -36.93
C ALA A 212 7.62 -11.24 -38.35
N ILE A 213 7.47 -10.11 -39.04
CA ILE A 213 8.26 -9.79 -40.24
C ILE A 213 9.70 -9.61 -39.78
N ALA A 214 10.62 -10.36 -40.38
CA ALA A 214 12.05 -10.21 -40.15
C ALA A 214 12.52 -8.81 -40.58
N VAL A 215 12.73 -7.92 -39.61
CA VAL A 215 13.43 -6.65 -39.84
C VAL A 215 14.92 -6.90 -39.63
N LYS A 216 15.65 -6.75 -40.74
CA LYS A 216 17.11 -6.76 -40.86
C LYS A 216 17.72 -5.73 -39.91
N PRO A 217 18.78 -6.05 -39.14
CA PRO A 217 19.46 -5.07 -38.31
C PRO A 217 20.21 -4.07 -39.19
N GLU A 218 19.72 -2.84 -39.27
CA GLU A 218 20.52 -1.70 -39.73
C GLU A 218 21.49 -1.28 -38.62
N SER A 219 22.76 -1.28 -38.97
CA SER A 219 23.87 -0.73 -38.20
C SER A 219 23.65 0.76 -37.94
N GLY A 220 23.16 1.10 -36.76
CA GLY A 220 23.06 2.48 -36.31
C GLY A 220 24.44 3.12 -36.08
N PRO A 221 24.60 4.43 -36.33
CA PRO A 221 25.87 5.13 -36.18
C PRO A 221 26.35 5.20 -34.72
N PRO A 222 27.67 5.36 -34.49
CA PRO A 222 28.27 5.36 -33.15
C PRO A 222 27.74 6.49 -32.28
N SER A 223 27.55 6.19 -30.99
CA SER A 223 27.19 7.17 -29.96
C SER A 223 28.24 8.28 -29.85
N PRO A 224 27.83 9.55 -29.66
CA PRO A 224 28.78 10.63 -29.42
C PRO A 224 29.49 10.47 -28.06
N PRO A 225 30.72 10.98 -27.93
CA PRO A 225 31.51 10.87 -26.71
C PRO A 225 30.82 11.58 -25.54
N ARG A 226 30.88 10.90 -24.38
CA ARG A 226 30.42 11.37 -23.08
C ARG A 226 31.27 12.57 -22.65
N GLY A 227 30.74 13.77 -22.85
CA GLY A 227 31.37 15.03 -22.41
C GLY A 227 31.52 15.07 -20.89
N THR A 228 32.76 15.26 -20.46
CA THR A 228 33.19 15.58 -19.10
C THR A 228 32.87 17.02 -18.73
N ASP A 229 32.53 17.23 -17.46
CA ASP A 229 32.65 18.47 -16.68
C ASP A 229 32.02 19.76 -17.24
N GLY A 230 30.74 19.93 -16.94
CA GLY A 230 30.09 21.25 -16.90
C GLY A 230 29.68 21.57 -15.46
N SER A 231 30.46 22.42 -14.79
CA SER A 231 30.02 23.09 -13.56
C SER A 231 28.71 23.83 -13.82
N PRO A 232 27.72 23.78 -12.91
CA PRO A 232 26.48 24.52 -13.08
C PRO A 232 26.76 26.04 -13.05
N PRO A 233 26.17 26.83 -13.95
CA PRO A 233 26.31 28.28 -13.92
C PRO A 233 25.65 28.85 -12.66
N ALA A 234 26.32 29.84 -12.07
CA ALA A 234 25.79 30.64 -10.97
C ALA A 234 24.44 31.25 -11.35
N ARG A 235 23.46 31.12 -10.46
CA ARG A 235 22.14 31.74 -10.62
C ARG A 235 22.30 33.27 -10.59
N PRO A 236 21.70 34.02 -11.52
CA PRO A 236 21.67 35.48 -11.43
C PRO A 236 20.77 35.91 -10.27
N ASP A 237 21.27 36.85 -9.47
CA ASP A 237 20.51 37.54 -8.45
C ASP A 237 19.29 38.23 -9.07
N GLY A 238 18.10 37.80 -8.66
CA GLY A 238 16.84 38.38 -9.11
C GLY A 238 16.64 39.79 -8.55
N PRO A 239 15.90 40.66 -9.25
CA PRO A 239 15.71 42.05 -8.86
C PRO A 239 14.93 42.19 -7.54
N ALA A 240 15.38 43.13 -6.72
CA ALA A 240 14.78 43.50 -5.45
C ALA A 240 13.28 43.83 -5.60
N SER A 241 12.46 43.29 -4.69
CA SER A 241 11.02 43.57 -4.65
C SER A 241 10.77 45.05 -4.31
N PRO A 242 9.83 45.72 -4.99
CA PRO A 242 9.47 47.10 -4.69
C PRO A 242 8.74 47.22 -3.34
N PRO A 243 8.89 48.35 -2.63
CA PRO A 243 8.24 48.57 -1.34
C PRO A 243 6.71 48.69 -1.47
N PRO A 244 5.95 48.31 -0.42
CA PRO A 244 4.50 48.41 -0.43
C PRO A 244 4.05 49.87 -0.39
N THR A 245 3.14 50.24 -1.30
CA THR A 245 2.46 51.53 -1.29
C THR A 245 1.33 51.51 -0.26
N SER A 246 1.45 52.34 0.77
CA SER A 246 0.38 52.60 1.74
C SER A 246 -0.78 53.30 1.03
N LYS A 247 -1.95 52.67 0.99
CA LYS A 247 -3.20 53.34 0.66
C LYS A 247 -3.74 54.02 1.91
N GLU A 248 -3.75 55.34 1.87
CA GLU A 248 -4.39 56.24 2.82
C GLU A 248 -5.91 56.24 2.54
N SER A 249 -6.72 55.90 3.54
CA SER A 249 -8.18 55.99 3.48
C SER A 249 -8.64 57.28 4.17
N ARG A 250 -9.33 58.12 3.40
CA ARG A 250 -10.26 59.14 3.91
C ARG A 250 -11.65 58.53 4.10
#